data_AF-A0A950IZ93-F1
#
_entry.id   AF-A0A950IZ93-F1
#
_cell.length_a   1.000
_cell.length_b   1.000
_cell.length_c   1.000
_cell.angle_alpha   90.00
_cell.angle_beta   90.00
_cell.angle_gamma   90.00
#
_symmetry.space_group_name_H-M   'P 1'
#
loop_
_entity.id
_entity.type
_entity.pdbx_description
1 polymer ?
#
loop_
_entity_poly.entity_id
_entity_poly.type
_entity_poly.pdbx_seq_one_letter_code
_entity_poly.pdbx_strand_id
1 'polypeptide(L)'
;ALRRPERFRQMLAAGLADARGRLHFENDPYPQAGWMEQLLAAALAVDAGQIAKSCTDPRQIPQQVDAARIQAITRARQRLLPG
;
A
#
# COMPACT_ATOMS: atom_id res chain seq x y z
N ALA A 1 -4.85 -0.89 -9.20
CA ALA A 1 -4.16 0.26 -8.60
C ALA A 1 -2.65 0.03 -8.43
N LEU A 2 -2.20 -1.08 -7.82
CA LEU A 2 -0.77 -1.30 -7.49
C LEU A 2 0.22 -1.38 -8.67
N ARG A 3 -0.26 -1.58 -9.91
CA ARG A 3 0.57 -1.50 -11.13
C ARG A 3 1.03 -0.06 -11.46
N ARG A 4 0.48 0.95 -10.80
CA ARG A 4 0.84 2.37 -10.92
C ARG A 4 0.90 3.00 -9.53
N PRO A 5 1.93 2.67 -8.71
CA PRO A 5 2.02 3.16 -7.34
C PRO A 5 2.05 4.69 -7.24
N GLU A 6 2.47 5.39 -8.29
CA GLU A 6 2.46 6.85 -8.42
C GLU A 6 1.05 7.41 -8.27
N ARG A 7 0.02 6.72 -8.80
CA ARG A 7 -1.38 7.15 -8.65
C ARG A 7 -1.86 7.06 -7.20
N PHE A 8 -1.34 6.11 -6.44
CA PHE A 8 -1.62 6.03 -5.01
C PHE A 8 -0.96 7.20 -4.28
N ARG A 9 0.30 7.51 -4.58
CA ARG A 9 0.98 8.69 -4.01
C ARG A 9 0.28 10.00 -4.36
N GLN A 10 -0.23 10.13 -5.59
CA GLN A 10 -1.05 11.28 -6.01
C GLN A 10 -2.35 11.39 -5.21
N MET A 11 -3.02 10.26 -4.94
CA MET A 11 -4.20 10.24 -4.07
C MET A 11 -3.86 10.69 -2.64
N LEU A 12 -2.74 10.22 -2.08
CA LEU A 12 -2.28 10.67 -0.76
C LEU A 12 -1.98 12.18 -0.74
N ALA A 13 -1.33 12.69 -1.78
CA ALA A 13 -1.05 14.12 -1.92
C ALA A 13 -2.33 14.96 -2.01
N ALA A 14 -3.35 14.49 -2.75
CA ALA A 14 -4.65 15.14 -2.80
C ALA A 14 -5.35 15.16 -1.43
N GLY A 15 -5.29 14.06 -0.68
CA GLY A 15 -5.83 14.00 0.68
C GLY A 15 -5.10 14.94 1.66
N LEU A 16 -3.78 15.07 1.53
CA LEU A 16 -3.00 16.03 2.30
C LEU A 16 -3.38 17.48 1.96
N ALA A 17 -3.58 17.78 0.68
CA ALA A 17 -3.99 19.10 0.22
C ALA A 17 -5.40 19.47 0.74
N ASP A 18 -6.35 18.53 0.74
CA ASP A 18 -7.69 18.74 1.32
C ASP A 18 -7.63 19.02 2.83
N ALA A 19 -6.84 18.23 3.57
CA ALA A 19 -6.69 18.42 5.00
C ALA A 19 -6.09 19.78 5.37
N ARG A 20 -5.04 20.19 4.65
CA ARG A 20 -4.34 21.46 4.89
C ARG A 20 -5.02 22.69 4.29
N GLY A 21 -5.97 22.51 3.37
CA GLY A 21 -6.74 23.60 2.77
C GLY A 21 -7.78 24.22 3.70
N ARG A 22 -8.03 23.60 4.86
CA ARG A 22 -8.94 24.12 5.88
C ARG A 22 -8.22 25.14 6.76
N LEU A 23 -8.89 26.26 7.04
CA LEU A 23 -8.37 27.32 7.91
C LEU A 23 -7.95 26.74 9.27
N HIS A 24 -6.72 27.05 9.70
CA HIS A 24 -6.05 26.56 10.92
C HIS A 24 -5.45 25.15 10.88
N PHE A 25 -5.54 24.43 9.75
CA PHE A 25 -4.98 23.08 9.59
C PHE A 25 -3.73 23.04 8.70
N GLU A 26 -3.17 24.19 8.35
CA GLU A 26 -2.10 24.32 7.35
C GLU A 26 -0.85 23.52 7.73
N ASN A 27 -0.61 23.39 9.04
CA ASN A 27 0.55 22.72 9.63
C ASN A 27 0.21 21.40 10.32
N ASP A 28 -1.05 20.95 10.25
CA ASP A 28 -1.46 19.76 10.96
C ASP A 28 -0.68 18.53 10.48
N PRO A 29 -0.15 17.70 11.41
CA PRO A 29 0.45 16.44 11.05
C PRO A 29 -0.56 15.55 10.32
N TYR A 30 -0.13 14.95 9.21
CA TYR A 30 -0.92 14.00 8.43
C TYR A 30 -0.22 12.62 8.40
N PRO A 31 -0.04 11.98 9.58
CA PRO A 31 0.77 10.75 9.72
C PRO A 31 0.24 9.58 8.90
N GLN A 32 -1.05 9.58 8.58
CA GLN A 32 -1.70 8.57 7.73
C GLN A 32 -1.05 8.44 6.35
N ALA A 33 -0.51 9.51 5.76
CA ALA A 33 0.19 9.39 4.48
C ALA A 33 1.45 8.54 4.61
N GLY A 34 2.30 8.81 5.60
CA GLY A 34 3.52 8.03 5.86
C GLY A 34 3.21 6.58 6.25
N TRP A 35 2.11 6.34 6.97
CA TRP A 35 1.65 4.99 7.27
C TRP A 35 1.19 4.25 6.00
N MET A 36 0.37 4.88 5.16
CA MET A 36 -0.11 4.30 3.90
C MET A 36 1.01 4.04 2.89
N GLU A 37 2.05 4.89 2.85
CA GLU A 37 3.23 4.67 2.02
C GLU A 37 4.00 3.41 2.42
N GLN A 38 4.14 3.15 3.71
CA GLN A 38 4.79 1.92 4.19
C GLN A 38 3.98 0.66 3.86
N LEU A 39 2.65 0.74 3.94
CA LEU A 39 1.78 -0.37 3.51
C LEU A 39 1.89 -0.62 1.99
N LEU A 40 1.96 0.45 1.19
CA LEU A 40 2.21 0.33 -0.25
C LEU A 40 3.56 -0.34 -0.51
N ALA A 41 4.61 0.07 0.19
CA ALA A 41 5.95 -0.53 0.05
C ALA A 41 5.94 -2.04 0.34
N ALA A 42 5.23 -2.47 1.39
CA ALA A 42 5.08 -3.88 1.72
C ALA A 42 4.36 -4.67 0.60
N ALA A 43 3.35 -4.09 -0.03
CA ALA A 43 2.66 -4.70 -1.16
C ALA A 43 3.53 -4.81 -2.41
N LEU A 44 4.37 -3.80 -2.67
CA LEU A 44 5.28 -3.76 -3.82
C LEU A 44 6.48 -4.70 -3.66
N ALA A 45 6.87 -5.02 -2.43
CA ALA A 45 7.95 -5.97 -2.14
C ALA A 45 7.60 -7.44 -2.43
N VAL A 46 6.34 -7.75 -2.76
CA VAL A 46 5.92 -9.11 -3.14
C VAL A 46 6.50 -9.48 -4.51
N ASP A 47 7.30 -10.54 -4.54
CA ASP A 47 7.84 -11.11 -5.78
C ASP A 47 6.77 -11.93 -6.52
N ALA A 48 6.05 -11.27 -7.41
CA ALA A 48 5.07 -11.92 -8.28
C ALA A 48 5.72 -12.91 -9.26
N GLY A 49 6.98 -12.73 -9.62
CA GLY A 49 7.72 -13.63 -10.51
C GLY A 49 8.02 -14.97 -9.84
N GLN A 50 8.42 -14.95 -8.57
CA GLN A 50 8.59 -16.17 -7.78
C GLN A 50 7.25 -16.92 -7.63
N ILE A 51 6.17 -16.22 -7.30
CA ILE A 51 4.83 -16.82 -7.16
C ILE A 51 4.38 -17.47 -8.47
N ALA A 52 4.59 -16.78 -9.60
CA ALA A 52 4.27 -17.31 -10.92
C ALA A 52 5.04 -18.62 -11.22
N LYS A 53 6.33 -18.68 -10.88
CA LYS A 53 7.17 -19.87 -11.07
C LYS A 53 6.72 -21.07 -10.22
N SER A 54 6.21 -20.83 -9.01
CA SER A 54 5.72 -21.87 -8.12
C SER A 54 4.27 -22.30 -8.38
N CYS A 55 3.56 -21.63 -9.30
CA CYS A 55 2.13 -21.86 -9.53
C CYS A 55 1.90 -22.92 -10.61
N THR A 56 1.18 -23.98 -10.27
CA THR A 56 0.86 -25.08 -11.22
C THR A 56 -0.18 -24.69 -12.26
N ASP A 57 -1.16 -23.86 -11.89
CA ASP A 57 -2.19 -23.34 -12.81
C ASP A 57 -1.99 -21.83 -13.01
N PRO A 58 -1.51 -21.38 -14.18
CA PRO A 58 -1.28 -19.97 -14.46
C PRO A 58 -2.49 -19.05 -14.22
N ARG A 59 -3.71 -19.59 -14.32
CA ARG A 59 -4.95 -18.84 -14.08
C ARG A 59 -5.11 -18.41 -12.62
N GLN A 60 -4.42 -19.09 -11.69
CA GLN A 60 -4.44 -18.76 -10.27
C GLN A 60 -3.38 -17.72 -9.87
N ILE A 61 -2.40 -17.43 -10.73
CA ILE A 61 -1.31 -16.50 -10.41
C ILE A 61 -1.84 -15.14 -9.92
N PRO A 62 -2.82 -14.47 -10.58
CA PRO A 62 -3.33 -13.19 -10.10
C PRO A 62 -3.87 -13.26 -8.67
N GLN A 63 -4.67 -14.29 -8.38
CA GLN A 63 -5.24 -14.50 -7.05
C GLN A 63 -4.16 -14.77 -6.00
N GLN A 64 -3.15 -15.59 -6.32
CA GLN A 64 -2.07 -15.90 -5.38
C GLN A 64 -1.19 -14.68 -5.10
N VAL A 65 -0.90 -13.87 -6.13
CA VAL A 65 -0.16 -12.61 -5.97
C VAL A 65 -0.94 -11.63 -5.09
N ASP A 66 -2.25 -11.50 -5.30
CA ASP A 66 -3.09 -10.62 -4.48
C ASP A 66 -3.21 -11.12 -3.03
N ALA A 67 -3.32 -12.43 -2.81
CA ALA A 67 -3.28 -13.02 -1.47
C ALA A 67 -1.94 -12.74 -0.76
N ALA A 68 -0.82 -12.91 -1.47
CA ALA A 68 0.51 -12.62 -0.91
C ALA A 68 0.67 -11.13 -0.54
N ARG A 69 0.15 -10.21 -1.37
CA ARG A 69 0.12 -8.77 -1.06
C ARG A 69 -0.71 -8.47 0.18
N ILE A 70 -1.90 -9.03 0.30
CA ILE A 70 -2.77 -8.85 1.48
C ILE A 70 -2.03 -9.32 2.74
N GLN A 71 -1.36 -10.47 2.69
CA GLN A 71 -0.57 -10.96 3.82
C GLN A 71 0.60 -10.02 4.15
N ALA A 72 1.33 -9.53 3.15
CA ALA A 72 2.43 -8.59 3.35
C ALA A 72 1.96 -7.28 4.01
N ILE A 73 0.87 -6.70 3.50
CA ILE A 73 0.22 -5.51 4.07
C ILE A 73 -0.24 -5.78 5.51
N THR A 74 -0.83 -6.94 5.77
CA THR A 74 -1.32 -7.30 7.11
C THR A 74 -0.18 -7.37 8.13
N ARG A 75 0.93 -8.02 7.78
CA ARG A 75 2.14 -8.08 8.62
C ARG A 75 2.74 -6.69 8.84
N ALA A 76 2.83 -5.87 7.79
CA ALA A 76 3.31 -4.50 7.91
C ALA A 76 2.40 -3.67 8.83
N ARG A 77 1.08 -3.79 8.71
CA ARG A 77 0.11 -3.11 9.56
C ARG A 77 0.29 -3.48 11.03
N GLN A 78 0.43 -4.76 11.34
CA GLN A 78 0.65 -5.24 12.71
C GLN A 78 1.96 -4.72 13.31
N ARG A 79 3.01 -4.59 12.51
CA ARG A 79 4.29 -4.01 12.95
C ARG A 79 4.19 -2.50 13.24
N LEU A 80 3.43 -1.78 12.43
CA LEU A 80 3.28 -0.32 12.54
C LEU A 80 2.30 0.11 13.63
N LEU A 81 1.38 -0.78 14.00
CA LEU A 81 0.40 -0.59 15.07
C LEU A 81 0.49 -1.81 16.02
N PRO A 82 1.49 -1.85 16.91
CA PRO A 82 1.43 -2.80 18.03
C PRO A 82 0.18 -2.47 18.83
N GLY A 83 -0.66 -3.48 19.06
CA GLY A 83 -1.89 -3.33 19.86
C GLY A 83 -1.61 -2.93 21.31
#